data_AF-A0A3C2B340-F1
#
_entry.id   AF-A0A3C2B340-F1
#
_cell.length_a   1.000
_cell.length_b   1.000
_cell.length_c   1.000
_cell.angle_alpha   90.00
_cell.angle_beta   90.00
_cell.angle_gamma   90.00
#
_symmetry.space_group_name_H-M   'P 1'
#
loop_
_entity.id
_entity.type
_entity.pdbx_description
1 polymer ?
#
loop_
_entity_poly.entity_id
_entity_poly.type
_entity_poly.pdbx_seq_one_letter_code
_entity_poly.pdbx_strand_id
1 'polypeptide(L)'
;MLNAVCGVQISDCGFGSTASKNATLDGEVLAIVNVASPSPVTIEPVAGNPVFPDVTGPVSVQLNGDWVLIPALEAGTYDLRVWGGEGGFALDVTYHLVVA
;
A
#
# COMPACT_ATOMS: atom_id res chain seq x y z
N MET A 1 -12.06 13.14 -2.84
CA MET A 1 -11.00 13.12 -1.80
C MET A 1 -10.76 11.67 -1.47
N LEU A 2 -9.54 11.16 -1.62
CA LEU A 2 -9.19 9.81 -1.20
C LEU A 2 -9.13 9.81 0.34
N ASN A 3 -10.07 9.15 1.01
CA ASN A 3 -10.09 8.99 2.46
C ASN A 3 -9.28 7.74 2.88
N ALA A 4 -8.07 7.58 2.36
CA ALA A 4 -7.17 6.50 2.75
C ALA A 4 -6.10 7.08 3.68
N VAL A 5 -5.88 6.44 4.83
CA VAL A 5 -4.92 6.91 5.85
C VAL A 5 -3.51 6.39 5.54
N CYS A 6 -3.41 5.30 4.77
CA CYS A 6 -2.15 4.69 4.34
C CYS A 6 -2.32 3.98 2.99
N GLY A 7 -1.22 3.78 2.26
CA GLY A 7 -1.23 2.99 1.04
C GLY A 7 0.07 2.22 0.83
N VAL A 8 -0.01 1.11 0.10
CA VAL A 8 1.15 0.31 -0.32
C VAL A 8 1.31 0.44 -1.82
N GLN A 9 2.48 0.86 -2.26
CA GLN A 9 2.82 0.89 -3.69
C GLN A 9 3.05 -0.53 -4.17
N ILE A 10 2.31 -0.92 -5.21
CA ILE A 10 2.41 -2.27 -5.78
C ILE A 10 3.02 -2.27 -7.18
N SER A 11 3.31 -1.10 -7.76
CA SER A 11 4.15 -1.03 -8.96
C SER A 11 5.58 -1.53 -8.72
N ASP A 12 6.08 -1.39 -7.49
CA ASP A 12 7.44 -1.79 -7.12
C ASP A 12 7.54 -3.29 -6.74
N CYS A 13 6.41 -3.99 -6.64
CA CYS A 13 6.36 -5.44 -6.44
C CYS A 13 6.70 -6.24 -7.71
N GLY A 14 7.26 -5.60 -8.75
CA GLY A 14 7.58 -6.20 -10.04
C GLY A 14 6.39 -6.33 -11.00
N PHE A 15 5.23 -5.76 -10.65
CA PHE A 15 4.07 -5.74 -11.55
C PHE A 15 4.21 -4.63 -12.59
N GLY A 16 4.30 -5.00 -13.87
CA GLY A 16 4.21 -4.06 -14.99
C GLY A 16 2.94 -3.20 -14.95
N SER A 17 2.90 -2.12 -15.73
CA SER A 17 1.72 -1.23 -15.80
C SER A 17 0.48 -1.91 -16.39
N THR A 18 0.66 -3.03 -17.09
CA THR A 18 -0.38 -3.86 -17.71
C THR A 18 -0.72 -5.10 -16.90
N ALA A 19 -0.03 -5.35 -15.78
CA ALA A 19 -0.28 -6.49 -14.92
C ALA A 19 -1.65 -6.37 -14.25
N SER A 20 -2.31 -7.52 -14.09
CA SER A 20 -3.45 -7.62 -13.18
C SER A 20 -2.96 -7.40 -11.75
N LYS A 21 -3.69 -6.58 -10.99
CA LYS A 21 -3.33 -6.20 -9.62
C LYS A 21 -4.58 -6.21 -8.77
N ASN A 22 -4.51 -6.86 -7.63
CA ASN A 22 -5.62 -6.98 -6.71
C ASN A 22 -5.10 -6.96 -5.27
N ALA A 23 -5.94 -6.49 -4.36
CA ALA A 23 -5.64 -6.51 -2.94
C ALA A 23 -6.90 -6.73 -2.12
N THR A 24 -6.74 -7.38 -0.96
CA THR A 24 -7.80 -7.53 0.04
C THR A 24 -7.27 -7.27 1.44
N LEU A 25 -8.11 -6.72 2.30
CA LEU A 25 -7.89 -6.64 3.75
C LEU A 25 -8.88 -7.58 4.43
N ASP A 26 -8.40 -8.59 5.15
CA ASP A 26 -9.23 -9.64 5.77
C ASP A 26 -10.24 -10.29 4.80
N GLY A 27 -9.85 -10.37 3.52
CA GLY A 27 -10.68 -10.89 2.43
C GLY A 27 -11.60 -9.88 1.76
N GLU A 28 -11.72 -8.65 2.27
CA GLU A 28 -12.48 -7.56 1.64
C GLU A 28 -11.64 -6.87 0.55
N VAL A 29 -12.20 -6.72 -0.66
CA VAL A 29 -11.49 -6.12 -1.80
C VAL A 29 -11.18 -4.65 -1.54
N LEU A 30 -9.90 -4.29 -1.70
CA LEU A 30 -9.45 -2.91 -1.60
C LEU A 30 -9.39 -2.23 -2.97
N ALA A 31 -9.57 -0.90 -2.95
CA ALA A 31 -9.39 -0.09 -4.14
C ALA A 31 -7.89 0.06 -4.48
N ILE A 32 -7.58 -0.06 -5.76
CA ILE A 32 -6.26 0.26 -6.32
C ILE A 32 -6.40 1.53 -7.15
N VAL A 33 -5.54 2.51 -6.88
CA VAL A 33 -5.52 3.79 -7.58
C VAL A 33 -4.18 3.97 -8.28
N ASN A 34 -4.24 4.31 -9.57
CA ASN A 34 -3.07 4.73 -10.32
C ASN A 34 -2.83 6.23 -10.14
N VAL A 35 -1.66 6.59 -9.61
CA VAL A 35 -1.19 7.97 -9.48
C VAL A 35 -0.25 8.28 -10.64
N ALA A 36 -0.82 8.83 -11.72
CA ALA A 36 -0.09 9.12 -12.95
C ALA A 36 0.77 10.39 -12.88
N SER A 37 0.40 11.35 -12.03
CA SER A 37 1.15 12.59 -11.79
C SER A 37 1.68 12.57 -10.37
N PRO A 38 3.01 12.59 -10.18
CA PRO A 38 3.61 12.59 -8.85
C PRO A 38 3.05 13.76 -8.03
N SER A 39 2.29 13.43 -6.99
CA SER A 39 1.77 14.39 -6.04
C SER A 39 2.45 14.15 -4.70
N PRO A 40 3.03 15.17 -4.06
CA PRO A 40 3.58 15.01 -2.73
C PRO A 40 2.45 14.67 -1.75
N VAL A 41 2.61 13.57 -1.02
CA VAL A 41 1.77 13.20 0.10
C VAL A 41 2.62 13.20 1.36
N THR A 42 2.08 13.78 2.42
CA THR A 42 2.71 13.77 3.73
C THR A 42 2.30 12.48 4.44
N ILE A 43 3.28 11.65 4.77
CA ILE A 43 3.12 10.50 5.66
C ILE A 43 3.55 10.92 7.06
N GLU A 44 2.72 10.64 8.06
CA GLU A 44 3.08 10.77 9.47
C GLU A 44 3.56 9.40 9.98
N PRO A 45 4.87 9.19 10.15
CA PRO A 45 5.39 7.92 10.63
C PRO A 45 5.04 7.73 12.10
N VAL A 46 4.64 6.51 12.45
CA VAL A 46 4.50 6.08 13.84
C VAL A 46 5.84 5.55 14.33
N ALA A 47 6.24 5.91 15.55
CA ALA A 47 7.47 5.44 16.16
C ALA A 47 7.53 3.91 16.19
N GLY A 48 8.63 3.32 15.69
CA GLY A 48 8.79 1.87 15.57
C GLY A 48 8.34 1.27 14.24
N ASN A 49 7.89 2.08 13.27
CA ASN A 49 7.62 1.59 11.91
C ASN A 49 8.92 1.14 11.22
N PRO A 50 9.07 -0.13 10.81
CA PRO A 50 10.28 -0.63 10.16
C PRO A 50 10.52 -0.04 8.76
N VAL A 51 9.51 0.58 8.14
CA VAL A 51 9.61 1.24 6.83
C VAL A 51 10.29 2.62 6.93
N PHE A 52 10.17 3.29 8.08
CA PHE A 52 10.79 4.60 8.35
C PHE A 52 11.46 4.62 9.74
N PRO A 53 12.47 3.76 9.99
CA PRO A 53 12.97 3.51 11.35
C PRO A 53 13.58 4.76 12.01
N ASP A 54 14.13 5.67 11.21
CA ASP A 54 14.85 6.86 11.70
C ASP A 54 14.04 8.16 11.58
N VAL A 55 12.77 8.10 11.18
CA VAL A 55 11.99 9.31 10.91
C VAL A 55 11.05 9.63 12.08
N THR A 56 11.27 10.78 12.71
CA THR A 56 10.53 11.28 13.88
C THR A 56 9.52 12.39 13.55
N GLY A 57 9.32 12.71 12.28
CA GLY A 57 8.41 13.76 11.82
C GLY A 57 7.80 13.47 10.45
N PRO A 58 6.85 14.29 9.99
CA PRO A 58 6.15 14.03 8.73
C PRO A 58 7.12 14.00 7.53
N VAL A 59 6.98 12.99 6.67
CA VAL A 59 7.79 12.84 5.45
C VAL A 59 6.92 13.15 4.25
N SER A 60 7.40 14.03 3.36
CA SER A 60 6.80 14.22 2.05
C SER A 60 7.36 13.20 1.08
N VAL A 61 6.51 12.32 0.55
CA VAL A 61 6.85 11.35 -0.49
C VAL A 61 6.08 11.65 -1.77
N GLN A 62 6.75 11.50 -2.90
CA GLN A 62 6.13 11.58 -4.21
C GLN A 62 5.44 10.24 -4.51
N LEU A 63 4.11 10.21 -4.53
CA LEU A 63 3.40 8.99 -4.92
C LEU A 63 3.33 8.91 -6.44
N ASN A 64 3.79 7.81 -7.03
CA ASN A 64 3.60 7.49 -8.45
C ASN A 64 3.23 6.00 -8.60
N GLY A 65 2.58 5.64 -9.71
CA GLY A 65 2.22 4.23 -9.99
C GLY A 65 0.97 3.75 -9.28
N ASP A 66 0.82 2.43 -9.10
CA ASP A 66 -0.38 1.82 -8.53
C ASP A 66 -0.26 1.65 -7.02
N TRP A 67 -1.30 2.10 -6.31
CA TRP A 67 -1.37 2.10 -4.85
C TRP A 67 -2.61 1.38 -4.36
N VAL A 68 -2.44 0.47 -3.41
CA VAL A 68 -3.54 -0.10 -2.63
C VAL A 68 -3.92 0.90 -1.55
N LEU A 69 -5.19 1.29 -1.49
CA LEU A 69 -5.70 2.18 -0.45
C LEU A 69 -6.19 1.38 0.75
N ILE A 70 -5.57 1.58 1.90
CA ILE A 70 -5.97 0.94 3.16
C ILE A 70 -6.82 1.96 3.95
N PRO A 71 -8.03 1.58 4.38
CA PRO A 71 -8.85 2.45 5.21
C PRO A 71 -8.19 2.70 6.57
N ALA A 72 -8.71 3.68 7.33
CA ALA A 72 -8.34 3.81 8.73
C ALA A 72 -8.69 2.51 9.47
N LEU A 73 -7.73 1.93 10.18
CA LEU A 73 -7.92 0.69 10.93
C LEU A 73 -7.90 1.01 12.43
N GLU A 74 -8.79 0.35 13.16
CA GLU A 74 -8.73 0.33 14.63
C GLU A 74 -7.53 -0.50 15.10
N ALA A 75 -7.19 -0.40 16.39
CA ALA A 75 -6.15 -1.24 16.96
C ALA A 75 -6.52 -2.73 16.84
N GLY A 76 -5.61 -3.54 16.31
CA GLY A 76 -5.89 -4.93 15.96
C GLY A 76 -4.83 -5.56 15.04
N THR A 77 -5.13 -6.77 14.57
CA THR A 77 -4.32 -7.50 13.59
C THR A 77 -5.15 -7.78 12.34
N TYR A 78 -4.55 -7.55 11.17
CA TYR A 78 -5.22 -7.63 9.87
C TYR A 78 -4.34 -8.33 8.85
N ASP A 79 -4.94 -9.06 7.92
CA ASP A 79 -4.27 -9.72 6.80
C ASP A 79 -4.49 -8.92 5.51
N LEU A 80 -3.43 -8.22 5.09
CA LEU A 80 -3.40 -7.56 3.78
C LEU A 80 -2.81 -8.53 2.76
N ARG A 81 -3.65 -9.04 1.85
CA ARG A 81 -3.19 -9.84 0.71
C ARG A 81 -3.09 -8.98 -0.53
N VAL A 82 -1.99 -9.10 -1.27
CA VAL A 82 -1.75 -8.46 -2.55
C VAL A 82 -1.35 -9.52 -3.55
N TRP A 83 -2.02 -9.58 -4.70
CA TRP A 83 -1.69 -10.53 -5.75
C TRP A 83 -1.86 -9.94 -7.15
N GLY A 84 -1.18 -10.55 -8.10
CA GLY A 84 -1.20 -10.09 -9.47
C GLY A 84 -0.34 -10.93 -10.39
N GLY A 85 -0.30 -10.54 -11.65
CA GLY A 85 0.54 -11.22 -12.63
C GLY A 85 0.39 -10.67 -14.05
N GLU A 86 1.40 -10.98 -14.86
CA GLU A 86 1.49 -10.63 -16.27
C GLU A 86 2.39 -11.63 -17.01
N GLY A 87 2.01 -12.01 -18.23
CA GLY A 87 2.94 -12.68 -19.17
C GLY A 87 3.60 -13.98 -18.68
N GLY A 88 2.99 -14.68 -17.70
CA GLY A 88 3.53 -15.90 -17.09
C GLY A 88 4.21 -15.70 -15.73
N PHE A 89 4.39 -14.46 -15.28
CA PHE A 89 4.77 -14.13 -13.91
C PHE A 89 3.53 -13.92 -13.04
N ALA A 90 3.55 -14.46 -11.82
CA ALA A 90 2.52 -14.24 -10.82
C ALA A 90 3.15 -14.10 -9.43
N LEU A 91 2.58 -13.22 -8.61
CA LEU A 91 2.95 -13.01 -7.21
C LEU A 91 1.68 -12.98 -6.37
N ASP A 92 1.76 -13.56 -5.17
CA ASP A 92 0.70 -13.59 -4.18
C ASP A 92 1.34 -13.53 -2.79
N VAL A 93 1.12 -12.42 -2.08
CA VAL A 93 1.77 -12.11 -0.79
C VAL A 93 0.71 -11.71 0.22
N THR A 94 0.81 -12.24 1.43
CA THR A 94 0.02 -11.79 2.59
C THR A 94 0.94 -11.12 3.60
N TYR A 95 0.62 -9.88 3.94
CA TYR A 95 1.23 -9.11 5.01
C TYR A 95 0.33 -9.17 6.24
N HIS A 96 0.92 -9.46 7.40
CA HIS A 96 0.24 -9.36 8.69
C HIS A 96 0.49 -7.96 9.27
N LEU A 97 -0.55 -7.13 9.25
CA LEU A 97 -0.53 -5.78 9.77
C LEU A 97 -0.92 -5.79 11.25
N VAL A 98 -0.15 -5.10 12.09
CA VAL A 98 -0.47 -4.88 13.50
C VAL A 98 -0.65 -3.38 13.69
N VAL A 99 -1.83 -2.97 14.14
CA VAL A 99 -2.20 -1.59 14.46
C VAL A 99 -2.31 -1.50 15.98
N ALA A 100 -1.58 -0.57 16.59
CA ALA A 100 -1.49 -0.39 18.03
C ALA A 100 -1.91 1.02 18.45
#